data_AF-D4VBD6-F1
#
_entry.id   AF-D4VBD6-F1
#
_cell.length_a   1.000
_cell.length_b   1.000
_cell.length_c   1.000
_cell.angle_alpha   90.00
_cell.angle_beta   90.00
_cell.angle_gamma   90.00
#
_symmetry.space_group_name_H-M   'P 1'
#
loop_
_entity.id
_entity.type
_entity.pdbx_description
1 polymer ?
#
loop_
_entity_poly.entity_id
_entity_poly.type
_entity_poly.pdbx_seq_one_letter_code
_entity_poly.pdbx_strand_id
1 'polypeptide(L)'
;MTPVFGTQITPERWQYEHSFSPWAWNDKRSIRLLNDRRYSCYMLPFFTLSENELASLLCNIQKKGKLKESLFYIWDEPAYMEDYEQIKRKVNIIRKYASDARILTTFFCGPRNGPRKGDLYAVFDYLKHHIHVATISLAPCKGNEEEVQHIRYKVPEGIDWWSYVCWQPGGNEPNFLLQMKGIQQRAIMWRTWKNGSQGFLYWNCNIYHKRNPFTYITDMPHGDGILIYPGDILGCKGPIASARLERWRDGAEEMELLRLVEKNYSKEKADTLLNIVYSSPLSFIEKAHNIPFFRKELLDQLDKTIPIDYKLRITDFI
;
A
#
# COMPACT_ATOMS: atom_id res chain seq x y z
N MET A 1 -15.05 19.07 -6.58
CA MET A 1 -15.02 17.79 -5.85
C MET A 1 -13.56 17.49 -5.59
N THR A 2 -13.14 17.47 -4.33
CA THR A 2 -11.76 17.16 -3.93
C THR A 2 -11.45 15.75 -4.44
N PRO A 3 -10.39 15.55 -5.25
CA PRO A 3 -10.16 14.28 -5.92
C PRO A 3 -9.72 13.17 -4.95
N VAL A 4 -9.24 13.52 -3.76
CA VAL A 4 -8.77 12.56 -2.77
C VAL A 4 -9.96 11.91 -2.05
N PHE A 5 -10.00 10.57 -2.02
CA PHE A 5 -10.91 9.79 -1.15
C PHE A 5 -10.45 9.82 0.31
N GLY A 6 -10.11 11.01 0.76
CA GLY A 6 -9.78 11.28 2.13
C GLY A 6 -9.80 12.78 2.42
N THR A 7 -10.28 13.10 3.61
CA THR A 7 -10.46 14.47 4.07
C THR A 7 -9.56 14.68 5.26
N GLN A 8 -8.69 15.68 5.20
CA GLN A 8 -7.88 16.05 6.35
C GLN A 8 -8.80 16.58 7.46
N ILE A 9 -8.73 15.96 8.62
CA ILE A 9 -9.58 16.26 9.78
C ILE A 9 -8.90 17.29 10.68
N THR A 10 -7.60 17.13 10.93
CA THR A 10 -6.80 18.08 11.72
C THR A 10 -5.49 18.36 10.98
N PRO A 11 -5.31 19.56 10.40
CA PRO A 11 -4.09 19.93 9.70
C PRO A 11 -2.81 19.77 10.54
N GLU A 12 -2.92 19.99 11.86
CA GLU A 12 -1.79 20.02 12.79
C GLU A 12 -1.30 18.62 13.17
N ARG A 13 -2.10 17.57 12.94
CA ARG A 13 -1.80 16.19 13.39
C ARG A 13 -2.00 15.10 12.34
N TRP A 14 -2.06 15.49 11.07
CA TRP A 14 -2.11 14.59 9.90
C TRP A 14 -3.15 13.45 10.05
N GLN A 15 -4.32 13.78 10.61
CA GLN A 15 -5.44 12.85 10.64
C GLN A 15 -6.23 13.00 9.36
N TYR A 16 -6.43 11.89 8.65
CA TYR A 16 -7.20 11.84 7.43
C TYR A 16 -8.34 10.85 7.62
N GLU A 17 -9.56 11.28 7.30
CA GLU A 17 -10.65 10.34 7.08
C GLU A 17 -10.38 9.60 5.79
N HIS A 18 -10.44 8.28 5.83
CA HIS A 18 -10.37 7.44 4.64
C HIS A 18 -11.65 6.63 4.50
N SER A 19 -12.12 6.49 3.26
CA SER A 19 -13.30 5.70 2.95
C SER A 19 -13.10 4.96 1.64
N PHE A 20 -13.57 3.71 1.60
CA PHE A 20 -13.64 2.89 0.39
C PHE A 20 -14.61 3.47 -0.66
N SER A 21 -15.39 4.49 -0.31
CA SER A 21 -16.38 5.13 -1.16
C SER A 21 -16.37 6.67 -1.00
N PRO A 22 -16.55 7.44 -2.09
CA PRO A 22 -16.77 8.88 -2.01
C PRO A 22 -18.15 9.27 -1.48
N TRP A 23 -19.06 8.31 -1.32
CA TRP A 23 -20.40 8.53 -0.79
C TRP A 23 -20.50 8.03 0.64
N ALA A 24 -21.53 8.48 1.36
CA ALA A 24 -21.83 7.99 2.70
C ALA A 24 -21.86 6.45 2.72
N TRP A 25 -21.43 5.84 3.82
CA TRP A 25 -21.26 4.38 3.91
C TRP A 25 -22.55 3.58 3.64
N ASN A 26 -23.71 4.19 3.93
CA ASN A 26 -25.04 3.62 3.73
C ASN A 26 -25.67 3.98 2.37
N ASP A 27 -24.98 4.73 1.50
CA ASP A 27 -25.43 5.03 0.14
C ASP A 27 -25.45 3.75 -0.71
N LYS A 28 -26.46 3.60 -1.58
CA LYS A 28 -26.59 2.46 -2.50
C LYS A 28 -25.36 2.28 -3.39
N ARG A 29 -24.65 3.35 -3.72
CA ARG A 29 -23.40 3.34 -4.49
C ARG A 29 -22.24 2.77 -3.67
N SER A 30 -22.11 3.14 -2.39
CA SER A 30 -21.15 2.56 -1.46
C SER A 30 -21.40 1.06 -1.28
N ILE A 31 -22.66 0.65 -1.11
CA ILE A 31 -23.03 -0.77 -1.00
C ILE A 31 -22.65 -1.54 -2.27
N ARG A 32 -22.78 -0.94 -3.45
CA ARG A 32 -22.31 -1.55 -4.71
C ARG A 32 -20.80 -1.78 -4.71
N LEU A 33 -20.01 -0.79 -4.32
CA LEU A 33 -18.54 -0.93 -4.22
C LEU A 33 -18.16 -2.01 -3.21
N LEU A 34 -18.85 -2.07 -2.08
CA LEU A 34 -18.63 -3.08 -1.06
C LEU A 34 -18.89 -4.50 -1.58
N ASN A 35 -19.83 -4.69 -2.51
CA ASN A 35 -20.14 -5.99 -3.09
C ASN A 35 -19.34 -6.29 -4.38
N ASP A 36 -18.53 -5.36 -4.87
CA ASP A 36 -17.75 -5.53 -6.10
C ASP A 36 -16.54 -6.44 -5.83
N ARG A 37 -16.48 -7.56 -6.55
CA ARG A 37 -15.46 -8.61 -6.36
C ARG A 37 -14.04 -8.16 -6.69
N ARG A 38 -13.87 -7.02 -7.38
CA ARG A 38 -12.56 -6.45 -7.67
C ARG A 38 -11.93 -5.78 -6.45
N TYR A 39 -12.73 -5.42 -5.45
CA TYR A 39 -12.25 -4.84 -4.19
C TYR A 39 -11.94 -5.97 -3.19
N SER A 40 -10.67 -6.06 -2.81
CA SER A 40 -10.15 -7.06 -1.85
C SER A 40 -9.82 -6.47 -0.48
N CYS A 41 -9.82 -5.14 -0.35
CA CYS A 41 -9.54 -4.43 0.90
C CYS A 41 -10.36 -3.13 0.96
N TYR A 42 -10.92 -2.81 2.14
CA TYR A 42 -11.80 -1.65 2.34
C TYR A 42 -11.29 -0.77 3.47
N MET A 43 -11.01 0.50 3.18
CA MET A 43 -10.77 1.50 4.23
C MET A 43 -12.11 1.99 4.76
N LEU A 44 -12.38 1.82 6.06
CA LEU A 44 -13.65 2.22 6.66
C LEU A 44 -13.55 3.64 7.24
N PRO A 45 -14.59 4.48 7.03
CA PRO A 45 -14.67 5.80 7.64
C PRO A 45 -14.82 5.71 9.16
N PHE A 46 -14.27 6.69 9.87
CA PHE A 46 -14.30 6.75 11.33
C PHE A 46 -14.60 8.15 11.85
N PHE A 47 -13.85 9.15 11.41
CA PHE A 47 -13.88 10.51 11.98
C PHE A 47 -15.18 11.24 11.69
N THR A 48 -15.82 10.95 10.56
CA THR A 48 -17.06 11.63 10.15
C THR A 48 -18.31 11.01 10.75
N LEU A 49 -18.19 9.88 11.45
CA LEU A 49 -19.31 9.11 11.98
C LEU A 49 -19.57 9.42 13.45
N SER A 50 -20.85 9.51 13.82
CA SER A 50 -21.26 9.32 15.21
C SER A 50 -21.04 7.88 15.68
N GLU A 51 -20.99 7.64 16.99
CA GLU A 51 -20.86 6.26 17.52
C GLU A 51 -22.01 5.34 17.05
N ASN A 52 -23.23 5.86 16.93
CA ASN A 52 -24.38 5.09 16.42
C ASN A 52 -24.21 4.71 14.94
N GLU A 53 -23.66 5.61 14.13
CA GLU A 53 -23.36 5.33 12.72
C GLU A 53 -22.20 4.34 12.58
N LEU A 54 -21.16 4.46 13.41
CA LEU A 54 -20.06 3.50 13.46
C LEU A 54 -20.56 2.10 13.83
N ALA A 55 -21.42 1.99 14.85
CA ALA A 55 -22.03 0.73 15.25
C ALA A 55 -22.86 0.12 14.11
N SER A 56 -23.63 0.95 13.40
CA SER A 56 -24.46 0.53 12.27
C SER A 56 -23.62 0.07 11.07
N LEU A 57 -22.54 0.81 10.77
CA LEU A 57 -21.56 0.45 9.75
C LEU A 57 -20.94 -0.91 10.06
N LEU A 58 -20.40 -1.09 11.26
CA LEU A 58 -19.71 -2.33 11.64
C LEU A 58 -20.65 -3.53 11.66
N CYS A 59 -21.88 -3.35 12.16
CA CYS A 59 -22.92 -4.38 12.08
C CYS A 59 -23.18 -4.82 10.61
N ASN A 60 -23.25 -3.87 9.67
CA ASN A 60 -23.42 -4.18 8.25
C ASN A 60 -22.20 -4.93 7.67
N ILE A 61 -20.98 -4.44 7.94
CA ILE A 61 -19.73 -5.08 7.48
C ILE A 61 -19.60 -6.51 8.01
N GLN A 62 -19.92 -6.74 9.29
CA GLN A 62 -19.90 -8.06 9.92
C GLN A 62 -20.97 -8.99 9.33
N LYS A 63 -22.21 -8.51 9.16
CA LYS A 63 -23.27 -9.30 8.49
C LYS A 63 -22.90 -9.73 7.08
N LYS A 64 -22.07 -8.95 6.38
CA LYS A 64 -21.54 -9.26 5.05
C LYS A 64 -20.29 -10.14 5.06
N GLY A 65 -19.74 -10.46 6.23
CA GLY A 65 -18.51 -11.24 6.37
C GLY A 65 -17.25 -10.50 5.93
N LYS A 66 -17.29 -9.17 5.81
CA LYS A 66 -16.20 -8.36 5.21
C LYS A 66 -15.24 -7.73 6.22
N LEU A 67 -15.41 -8.00 7.52
CA LEU A 67 -14.62 -7.35 8.57
C LEU A 67 -13.11 -7.62 8.44
N LYS A 68 -12.71 -8.85 8.07
CA LYS A 68 -11.29 -9.24 7.92
C LYS A 68 -10.60 -8.53 6.74
N GLU A 69 -11.37 -8.17 5.73
CA GLU A 69 -10.95 -7.42 4.53
C GLU A 69 -11.01 -5.89 4.77
N SER A 70 -11.47 -5.46 5.94
CA SER A 70 -11.65 -4.05 6.27
C SER A 70 -10.54 -3.55 7.19
N LEU A 71 -10.11 -2.31 6.97
CA LEU A 71 -9.11 -1.62 7.76
C LEU A 71 -9.64 -0.24 8.16
N PHE A 72 -9.33 0.17 9.39
CA PHE A 72 -9.42 1.57 9.78
C PHE A 72 -8.04 2.21 9.70
N TYR A 73 -7.95 3.33 8.99
CA TYR A 73 -6.74 4.16 8.96
C TYR A 73 -7.00 5.42 9.79
N ILE A 74 -6.52 5.41 11.04
CA ILE A 74 -6.93 6.38 12.06
C ILE A 74 -5.84 7.41 12.41
N TRP A 75 -4.62 7.26 11.89
CA TRP A 75 -3.54 8.19 12.17
C TRP A 75 -2.40 8.04 11.18
N ASP A 76 -1.96 9.16 10.59
CA ASP A 76 -0.77 9.22 9.74
C ASP A 76 0.45 9.67 10.57
N GLU A 77 1.49 8.84 10.63
CA GLU A 77 2.80 9.14 11.22
C GLU A 77 2.76 9.76 12.65
N PRO A 78 2.24 9.05 13.67
CA PRO A 78 2.17 9.58 15.04
C PRO A 78 3.55 9.91 15.60
N ALA A 79 3.72 11.14 16.08
CA ALA A 79 5.03 11.67 16.43
C ALA A 79 5.16 12.03 17.91
N TYR A 80 4.08 12.20 18.65
CA TYR A 80 4.12 12.59 20.07
C TYR A 80 3.37 11.58 20.94
N MET A 81 3.77 11.42 22.20
CA MET A 81 3.13 10.47 23.15
C MET A 81 1.60 10.64 23.23
N GLU A 82 1.11 11.88 23.15
CA GLU A 82 -0.31 12.21 23.07
C GLU A 82 -1.02 11.53 21.88
N ASP A 83 -0.35 11.44 20.73
CA ASP A 83 -0.89 10.82 19.52
C ASP A 83 -1.11 9.33 19.74
N TYR A 84 -0.14 8.63 20.34
CA TYR A 84 -0.26 7.22 20.69
C TYR A 84 -1.43 6.96 21.64
N GLU A 85 -1.62 7.82 22.65
CA GLU A 85 -2.77 7.70 23.56
C GLU A 85 -4.11 7.96 22.85
N GLN A 86 -4.15 8.92 21.92
CA GLN A 86 -5.35 9.15 21.13
C GLN A 86 -5.66 7.99 20.17
N ILE A 87 -4.64 7.38 19.56
CA ILE A 87 -4.81 6.17 18.74
C ILE A 87 -5.47 5.08 19.58
N LYS A 88 -4.94 4.78 20.79
CA LYS A 88 -5.51 3.77 21.69
C LYS A 88 -6.97 4.06 22.01
N ARG A 89 -7.32 5.32 22.34
CA ARG A 89 -8.71 5.71 22.61
C ARG A 89 -9.64 5.46 21.42
N LYS A 90 -9.22 5.85 20.20
CA LYS A 90 -10.00 5.64 18.96
C LYS A 90 -10.17 4.15 18.66
N VAL A 91 -9.10 3.36 18.78
CA VAL A 91 -9.16 1.89 18.64
C VAL A 91 -10.13 1.28 19.64
N ASN A 92 -10.12 1.74 20.90
CA ASN A 92 -11.04 1.25 21.91
C ASN A 92 -12.51 1.56 21.59
N ILE A 93 -12.81 2.72 20.98
CA ILE A 93 -14.17 3.03 20.50
C ILE A 93 -14.60 2.03 19.43
N ILE A 94 -13.76 1.76 18.43
CA ILE A 94 -14.04 0.78 17.36
C ILE A 94 -14.27 -0.61 17.97
N ARG A 95 -13.41 -1.03 18.90
CA ARG A 95 -13.46 -2.35 19.53
C ARG A 95 -14.69 -2.60 20.40
N LYS A 96 -15.40 -1.56 20.86
CA LYS A 96 -16.71 -1.73 21.51
C LYS A 96 -17.71 -2.44 20.60
N TYR A 97 -17.62 -2.20 19.29
CA TYR A 97 -18.58 -2.68 18.30
C TYR A 97 -18.00 -3.83 17.44
N ALA A 98 -16.68 -3.86 17.25
CA ALA A 98 -16.00 -4.95 16.54
C ALA A 98 -14.59 -5.17 17.11
N SER A 99 -14.45 -6.14 18.03
CA SER A 99 -13.17 -6.47 18.68
C SER A 99 -12.07 -6.86 17.70
N ASP A 100 -12.45 -7.54 16.61
CA ASP A 100 -11.55 -8.04 15.58
C ASP A 100 -11.32 -7.04 14.43
N ALA A 101 -11.78 -5.80 14.57
CA ALA A 101 -11.54 -4.77 13.57
C ALA A 101 -10.04 -4.50 13.43
N ARG A 102 -9.57 -4.54 12.18
CA ARG A 102 -8.15 -4.34 11.86
C ARG A 102 -7.85 -2.86 11.72
N ILE A 103 -6.68 -2.47 12.25
CA ILE A 103 -6.24 -1.07 12.33
C ILE A 103 -4.92 -0.94 11.60
N LEU A 104 -4.85 0.04 10.70
CA LEU A 104 -3.65 0.44 9.98
C LEU A 104 -3.17 1.80 10.50
N THR A 105 -1.87 1.95 10.62
CA THR A 105 -1.20 3.23 10.84
C THR A 105 0.11 3.27 10.05
N THR A 106 0.59 4.46 9.76
CA THR A 106 1.87 4.71 9.08
C THR A 106 2.92 5.23 10.05
N PHE A 107 4.19 5.02 9.74
CA PHE A 107 5.33 5.47 10.54
C PHE A 107 6.47 5.94 9.64
N PHE A 108 6.96 7.15 9.92
CA PHE A 108 8.21 7.68 9.37
C PHE A 108 9.28 7.86 10.45
N CYS A 109 8.87 8.12 11.69
CA CYS A 109 9.78 8.31 12.83
C CYS A 109 9.19 7.71 14.11
N GLY A 110 10.06 7.50 15.10
CA GLY A 110 9.64 7.20 16.47
C GLY A 110 9.09 8.44 17.20
N PRO A 111 8.75 8.33 18.50
CA PRO A 111 8.23 9.45 19.27
C PRO A 111 9.27 10.57 19.37
N ARG A 112 8.82 11.82 19.30
CA ARG A 112 9.62 13.05 19.40
C ARG A 112 9.75 13.56 20.84
N ASN A 113 8.99 12.99 21.77
CA ASN A 113 9.03 13.26 23.20
C ASN A 113 8.88 11.98 24.03
N GLY A 114 9.10 12.09 25.34
CA GLY A 114 8.99 10.96 26.27
C GLY A 114 10.27 10.11 26.37
N PRO A 115 10.22 9.00 27.15
CA PRO A 115 11.39 8.24 27.55
C PRO A 115 12.17 7.58 26.41
N ARG A 116 11.49 7.30 25.29
CA ARG A 116 12.08 6.64 24.10
C ARG A 116 12.14 7.55 22.89
N LYS A 117 12.33 8.85 23.14
CA LYS A 117 12.47 9.86 22.09
C LYS A 117 13.52 9.44 21.04
N GLY A 118 13.14 9.49 19.78
CA GLY A 118 14.00 9.19 18.62
C GLY A 118 14.09 7.71 18.25
N ASP A 119 13.56 6.80 19.07
CA ASP A 119 13.58 5.37 18.80
C ASP A 119 12.41 4.96 17.89
N LEU A 120 12.69 4.68 16.62
CA LEU A 120 11.70 4.26 15.64
C LEU A 120 10.91 3.03 16.10
N TYR A 121 11.55 2.08 16.80
CA TYR A 121 10.93 0.82 17.18
C TYR A 121 10.03 0.96 18.41
N ALA A 122 10.04 2.12 19.07
CA ALA A 122 9.16 2.40 20.20
C ALA A 122 7.68 2.38 19.83
N VAL A 123 7.38 2.62 18.56
CA VAL A 123 6.00 2.57 18.04
C VAL A 123 5.35 1.21 18.32
N PHE A 124 6.12 0.12 18.22
CA PHE A 124 5.59 -1.23 18.48
C PHE A 124 5.30 -1.46 19.95
N ASP A 125 6.15 -0.98 20.86
CA ASP A 125 5.88 -1.13 22.29
C ASP A 125 4.65 -0.37 22.74
N TYR A 126 4.34 0.76 22.09
CA TYR A 126 3.14 1.53 22.40
C TYR A 126 1.88 1.01 21.70
N LEU A 127 1.99 0.43 20.50
CA LEU A 127 0.83 0.16 19.63
C LEU A 127 0.62 -1.30 19.24
N LYS A 128 1.52 -2.24 19.54
CA LYS A 128 1.42 -3.64 19.06
C LYS A 128 0.10 -4.35 19.37
N HIS A 129 -0.57 -3.97 20.46
CA HIS A 129 -1.88 -4.52 20.85
C HIS A 129 -3.08 -3.74 20.28
N HIS A 130 -2.84 -2.69 19.51
CA HIS A 130 -3.86 -1.78 18.96
C HIS A 130 -3.84 -1.71 17.44
N ILE A 131 -2.74 -2.11 16.80
CA ILE A 131 -2.59 -2.11 15.35
C ILE A 131 -2.42 -3.52 14.81
N HIS A 132 -2.78 -3.68 13.54
CA HIS A 132 -2.67 -4.95 12.81
C HIS A 132 -1.84 -4.79 11.54
N VAL A 133 -1.75 -3.56 11.01
CA VAL A 133 -0.90 -3.22 9.88
C VAL A 133 -0.03 -2.03 10.26
N ALA A 134 1.30 -2.25 10.24
CA ALA A 134 2.30 -1.21 10.42
C ALA A 134 2.90 -0.88 9.06
N THR A 135 2.60 0.31 8.56
CA THR A 135 3.15 0.80 7.30
C THR A 135 4.36 1.67 7.59
N ILE A 136 5.55 1.34 7.07
CA ILE A 136 6.79 2.05 7.43
C ILE A 136 7.46 2.63 6.19
N SER A 137 7.81 3.92 6.27
CA SER A 137 8.53 4.62 5.22
C SER A 137 9.89 4.00 4.96
N LEU A 138 10.20 3.78 3.68
CA LEU A 138 11.53 3.33 3.26
C LEU A 138 12.52 4.50 3.07
N ALA A 139 12.05 5.74 3.14
CA ALA A 139 12.89 6.93 2.95
C ALA A 139 14.07 7.02 3.94
N PRO A 140 13.91 6.73 5.25
CA PRO A 140 15.02 6.78 6.21
C PRO A 140 16.12 5.76 5.91
N CYS A 141 15.81 4.65 5.22
CA CYS A 141 16.75 3.58 4.93
C CYS A 141 17.77 3.96 3.84
N LYS A 142 17.49 4.95 2.99
CA LYS A 142 18.38 5.43 1.92
C LYS A 142 18.99 4.30 1.06
N GLY A 143 18.14 3.36 0.64
CA GLY A 143 18.55 2.18 -0.13
C GLY A 143 19.33 1.10 0.64
N ASN A 144 19.60 1.26 1.93
CA ASN A 144 20.27 0.25 2.74
C ASN A 144 19.33 -0.93 3.07
N GLU A 145 19.67 -2.12 2.57
CA GLU A 145 18.88 -3.33 2.79
C GLU A 145 18.97 -3.85 4.23
N GLU A 146 20.09 -3.66 4.93
CA GLU A 146 20.26 -4.09 6.32
C GLU A 146 19.31 -3.34 7.26
N GLU A 147 19.15 -2.03 7.05
CA GLU A 147 18.18 -1.21 7.81
C GLU A 147 16.74 -1.70 7.58
N VAL A 148 16.40 -2.05 6.34
CA VAL A 148 15.07 -2.58 6.00
C VAL A 148 14.84 -3.95 6.66
N GLN A 149 15.85 -4.83 6.66
CA GLN A 149 15.77 -6.11 7.36
C GLN A 149 15.68 -5.92 8.88
N HIS A 150 16.36 -4.90 9.43
CA HIS A 150 16.24 -4.56 10.84
C HIS A 150 14.81 -4.14 11.19
N ILE A 151 14.17 -3.31 10.35
CA ILE A 151 12.75 -2.98 10.49
C ILE A 151 11.89 -4.23 10.46
N ARG A 152 12.06 -5.09 9.46
CA ARG A 152 11.27 -6.33 9.32
C ARG A 152 11.39 -7.23 10.54
N TYR A 153 12.59 -7.37 11.09
CA TYR A 153 12.88 -8.17 12.29
C TYR A 153 12.25 -7.58 13.56
N LYS A 154 12.18 -6.25 13.66
CA LYS A 154 11.59 -5.56 14.81
C LYS A 154 10.07 -5.53 14.81
N VAL A 155 9.41 -5.73 13.67
CA VAL A 155 7.95 -5.83 13.58
C VAL A 155 7.49 -7.06 14.37
N PRO A 156 6.62 -6.90 15.39
CA PRO A 156 6.08 -8.02 16.17
C PRO A 156 5.33 -9.05 15.32
N GLU A 157 5.38 -10.31 15.74
CA GLU A 157 4.55 -11.36 15.16
C GLU A 157 3.05 -10.99 15.22
N GLY A 158 2.30 -11.33 14.17
CA GLY A 158 0.87 -11.00 14.05
C GLY A 158 0.58 -9.59 13.53
N ILE A 159 1.60 -8.74 13.32
CA ILE A 159 1.46 -7.45 12.66
C ILE A 159 1.95 -7.55 11.22
N ASP A 160 1.09 -7.19 10.27
CA ASP A 160 1.49 -7.08 8.87
C ASP A 160 2.37 -5.84 8.69
N TRP A 161 3.52 -6.00 8.04
CA TRP A 161 4.39 -4.88 7.72
C TRP A 161 4.28 -4.50 6.25
N TRP A 162 3.89 -3.25 6.00
CA TRP A 162 3.77 -2.70 4.66
C TRP A 162 4.89 -1.70 4.39
N SER A 163 5.49 -1.79 3.21
CA SER A 163 6.45 -0.81 2.72
C SER A 163 5.73 0.46 2.24
N TYR A 164 6.31 1.62 2.50
CA TYR A 164 5.74 2.91 2.12
C TYR A 164 6.72 3.84 1.42
N VAL A 165 6.22 4.53 0.40
CA VAL A 165 6.93 5.61 -0.32
C VAL A 165 6.00 6.80 -0.54
N CYS A 166 6.61 7.99 -0.67
CA CYS A 166 5.93 9.25 -1.00
C CYS A 166 6.83 10.08 -1.92
N TRP A 167 7.10 11.35 -1.62
CA TRP A 167 8.15 12.14 -2.26
C TRP A 167 9.56 11.56 -2.10
N GLN A 168 9.74 10.57 -1.22
CA GLN A 168 10.96 9.83 -0.97
C GLN A 168 10.64 8.33 -0.83
N PRO A 169 11.60 7.43 -1.11
CA PRO A 169 12.98 7.70 -1.53
C PRO A 169 13.08 8.31 -2.94
N GLY A 170 14.15 9.07 -3.18
CA GLY A 170 14.41 9.74 -4.46
C GLY A 170 15.58 9.14 -5.23
N GLY A 171 16.04 9.83 -6.26
CA GLY A 171 17.24 9.45 -7.01
C GLY A 171 17.08 8.12 -7.75
N ASN A 172 17.99 7.19 -7.48
CA ASN A 172 18.06 5.89 -8.15
C ASN A 172 17.18 4.82 -7.48
N GLU A 173 16.53 5.11 -6.35
CA GLU A 173 15.67 4.14 -5.70
C GLU A 173 14.32 3.97 -6.43
N PRO A 174 13.63 2.81 -6.28
CA PRO A 174 12.28 2.62 -6.77
C PRO A 174 11.26 3.58 -6.12
N ASN A 175 10.57 4.38 -6.94
CA ASN A 175 9.43 5.23 -6.55
C ASN A 175 8.63 5.67 -7.80
N PHE A 176 7.57 6.46 -7.61
CA PHE A 176 6.61 6.89 -8.63
C PHE A 176 6.87 8.27 -9.26
N LEU A 177 7.93 8.96 -8.86
CA LEU A 177 8.14 10.36 -9.25
C LEU A 177 8.30 10.51 -10.78
N LEU A 178 7.85 11.64 -11.37
CA LEU A 178 7.80 11.82 -12.83
C LEU A 178 9.15 11.69 -13.53
N GLN A 179 10.23 12.11 -12.86
CA GLN A 179 11.58 12.06 -13.38
C GLN A 179 12.19 10.65 -13.39
N MET A 180 11.53 9.68 -12.76
CA MET A 180 12.05 8.32 -12.62
C MET A 180 11.77 7.46 -13.84
N LYS A 181 12.66 6.50 -14.08
CA LYS A 181 12.54 5.54 -15.18
C LYS A 181 11.35 4.62 -14.94
N GLY A 182 10.73 4.13 -16.03
CA GLY A 182 9.65 3.14 -15.94
C GLY A 182 10.06 1.87 -15.19
N ILE A 183 11.34 1.51 -15.21
CA ILE A 183 11.86 0.37 -14.46
C ILE A 183 11.88 0.60 -12.94
N GLN A 184 12.11 1.84 -12.48
CA GLN A 184 12.05 2.19 -11.06
C GLN A 184 10.63 2.00 -10.51
N GLN A 185 9.61 2.38 -11.29
CA GLN A 185 8.20 2.21 -10.90
C GLN A 185 7.81 0.74 -10.80
N ARG A 186 8.34 -0.11 -11.69
CA ARG A 186 8.15 -1.56 -11.65
C ARG A 186 8.88 -2.20 -10.46
N ALA A 187 10.11 -1.77 -10.21
CA ALA A 187 10.98 -2.29 -9.15
C ALA A 187 10.44 -2.05 -7.72
N ILE A 188 9.44 -1.19 -7.56
CA ILE A 188 8.74 -1.00 -6.27
C ILE A 188 8.26 -2.34 -5.74
N MET A 189 7.58 -3.14 -6.57
CA MET A 189 6.97 -4.39 -6.11
C MET A 189 7.98 -5.54 -6.00
N TRP A 190 9.06 -5.50 -6.77
CA TRP A 190 10.20 -6.41 -6.57
C TRP A 190 10.86 -6.16 -5.22
N ARG A 191 11.07 -4.88 -4.85
CA ARG A 191 11.56 -4.48 -3.53
C ARG A 191 10.60 -4.91 -2.43
N THR A 192 9.29 -4.70 -2.60
CA THR A 192 8.26 -5.15 -1.64
C THR A 192 8.36 -6.65 -1.37
N TRP A 193 8.49 -7.47 -2.42
CA TRP A 193 8.68 -8.91 -2.27
C TRP A 193 10.01 -9.25 -1.58
N LYS A 194 11.13 -8.69 -2.04
CA LYS A 194 12.47 -9.00 -1.50
C LYS A 194 12.58 -8.66 -0.01
N ASN A 195 11.95 -7.57 0.40
CA ASN A 195 11.90 -7.14 1.79
C ASN A 195 11.09 -8.10 2.69
N GLY A 196 10.24 -8.97 2.11
CA GLY A 196 9.30 -9.79 2.86
C GLY A 196 8.11 -8.99 3.40
N SER A 197 7.73 -7.92 2.71
CA SER A 197 6.60 -7.06 3.09
C SER A 197 5.27 -7.66 2.60
N GLN A 198 4.27 -7.67 3.48
CA GLN A 198 2.95 -8.24 3.15
C GLN A 198 2.12 -7.33 2.25
N GLY A 199 2.43 -6.03 2.21
CA GLY A 199 1.71 -5.05 1.40
C GLY A 199 2.55 -3.82 1.08
N PHE A 200 1.96 -2.92 0.30
CA PHE A 200 2.60 -1.69 -0.15
C PHE A 200 1.61 -0.53 -0.09
N LEU A 201 2.04 0.60 0.45
CA LEU A 201 1.25 1.82 0.53
C LEU A 201 1.93 2.94 -0.27
N TYR A 202 1.12 3.66 -1.04
CA TYR A 202 1.46 4.95 -1.62
C TYR A 202 0.46 5.99 -1.14
N TRP A 203 0.94 7.16 -0.71
CA TRP A 203 0.12 8.10 0.06
C TRP A 203 -1.10 8.66 -0.70
N ASN A 204 -1.00 8.79 -2.03
CA ASN A 204 -2.10 9.31 -2.85
C ASN A 204 -1.97 8.92 -4.33
N CYS A 205 -3.08 8.95 -5.08
CA CYS A 205 -3.08 8.60 -6.50
C CYS A 205 -3.69 9.69 -7.40
N ASN A 206 -4.24 10.78 -6.88
CA ASN A 206 -4.91 11.80 -7.70
C ASN A 206 -4.90 13.22 -7.10
N ILE A 207 -3.83 13.59 -6.40
CA ILE A 207 -3.71 14.92 -5.76
C ILE A 207 -3.06 15.98 -6.67
N TYR A 208 -3.86 16.63 -7.51
CA TYR A 208 -3.42 17.74 -8.37
C TYR A 208 -3.91 19.11 -7.85
N HIS A 209 -3.22 20.20 -8.21
CA HIS A 209 -3.54 21.55 -7.73
C HIS A 209 -4.78 22.14 -8.45
N LYS A 210 -4.77 22.11 -9.79
CA LYS A 210 -5.92 22.54 -10.61
C LYS A 210 -6.19 21.51 -11.68
N ARG A 211 -7.47 21.37 -12.07
CA ARG A 211 -7.92 20.51 -13.16
C ARG A 211 -7.97 21.24 -14.51
N ASN A 212 -8.35 22.52 -14.51
CA ASN A 212 -8.48 23.32 -15.72
C ASN A 212 -7.99 24.77 -15.49
N PRO A 213 -6.82 25.19 -16.02
CA PRO A 213 -5.81 24.34 -16.64
C PRO A 213 -5.27 23.30 -15.65
N PHE A 214 -4.81 22.15 -16.14
CA PHE A 214 -4.23 21.12 -15.27
C PHE A 214 -2.88 21.60 -14.73
N THR A 215 -2.70 21.56 -13.40
CA THR A 215 -1.42 21.91 -12.77
C THR A 215 -1.07 20.97 -11.62
N TYR A 216 0.23 20.69 -11.48
CA TYR A 216 0.80 19.98 -10.35
C TYR A 216 0.81 20.86 -9.09
N ILE A 217 0.90 20.23 -7.92
CA ILE A 217 1.27 20.93 -6.68
C ILE A 217 2.72 21.40 -6.83
N THR A 218 2.98 22.67 -6.51
CA THR A 218 4.29 23.31 -6.73
C THR A 218 5.33 22.95 -5.70
N ASP A 219 4.90 22.62 -4.48
CA ASP A 219 5.79 22.46 -3.32
C ASP A 219 6.18 20.98 -3.08
N MET A 220 5.94 20.11 -4.06
CA MET A 220 6.27 18.68 -4.02
C MET A 220 6.96 18.24 -5.31
N PRO A 221 7.75 17.15 -5.30
CA PRO A 221 8.29 16.60 -6.52
C PRO A 221 7.19 16.33 -7.55
N HIS A 222 7.46 16.68 -8.80
CA HIS A 222 6.48 16.51 -9.86
C HIS A 222 5.95 15.08 -9.93
N GLY A 223 4.63 14.96 -9.92
CA GLY A 223 3.93 13.68 -10.09
C GLY A 223 3.78 12.87 -8.82
N ASP A 224 4.34 13.31 -7.70
CA ASP A 224 4.05 12.70 -6.41
C ASP A 224 2.56 12.87 -6.05
N GLY A 225 1.96 11.80 -5.55
CA GLY A 225 0.55 11.68 -5.23
C GLY A 225 -0.39 11.63 -6.45
N ILE A 226 0.12 11.55 -7.68
CA ILE A 226 -0.69 11.53 -8.91
C ILE A 226 -0.29 10.32 -9.76
N LEU A 227 -1.20 9.35 -9.87
CA LEU A 227 -1.08 8.17 -10.75
C LEU A 227 -2.30 8.02 -11.68
N ILE A 228 -3.39 8.71 -11.37
CA ILE A 228 -4.64 8.72 -12.11
C ILE A 228 -4.98 10.17 -12.48
N TYR A 229 -5.25 10.39 -13.76
CA TYR A 229 -5.54 11.70 -14.32
C TYR A 229 -7.03 11.83 -14.68
N PRO A 230 -7.62 13.03 -14.57
CA PRO A 230 -8.94 13.29 -15.13
C PRO A 230 -8.89 13.20 -16.65
N GLY A 231 -9.68 12.32 -17.27
CA GLY A 231 -9.59 12.07 -18.71
C GLY A 231 -10.02 13.25 -19.59
N ASP A 232 -10.81 14.18 -19.06
CA ASP A 232 -11.29 15.35 -19.80
C ASP A 232 -10.15 16.30 -20.19
N ILE A 233 -9.06 16.34 -19.41
CA ILE A 233 -7.86 17.11 -19.78
C ILE A 233 -7.14 16.52 -21.01
N LEU A 234 -7.45 15.27 -21.38
CA LEU A 234 -6.92 14.54 -22.53
C LEU A 234 -8.00 14.24 -23.58
N GLY A 235 -9.19 14.84 -23.48
CA GLY A 235 -10.29 14.63 -24.44
C GLY A 235 -11.05 13.31 -24.29
N CYS A 236 -10.91 12.62 -23.16
CA CYS A 236 -11.57 11.34 -22.88
C CYS A 236 -12.55 11.44 -21.68
N LYS A 237 -13.47 10.49 -21.57
CA LYS A 237 -14.37 10.39 -20.39
C LYS A 237 -13.74 9.53 -19.30
N GLY A 238 -13.95 9.90 -18.04
CA GLY A 238 -13.56 9.10 -16.87
C GLY A 238 -12.09 9.28 -16.44
N PRO A 239 -11.63 8.54 -15.42
CA PRO A 239 -10.24 8.55 -14.99
C PRO A 239 -9.33 7.80 -15.99
N ILE A 240 -8.09 8.25 -16.12
CA ILE A 240 -7.05 7.64 -16.96
C ILE A 240 -5.86 7.23 -16.09
N ALA A 241 -5.45 5.96 -16.20
CA ALA A 241 -4.23 5.48 -15.56
C ALA A 241 -2.98 6.07 -16.23
N SER A 242 -2.00 6.45 -15.43
CA SER A 242 -0.70 6.86 -15.94
C SER A 242 0.13 5.66 -16.38
N ALA A 243 1.08 5.88 -17.29
CA ALA A 243 2.08 4.86 -17.62
C ALA A 243 2.84 4.36 -16.37
N ARG A 244 3.00 5.21 -15.35
CA ARG A 244 3.66 4.86 -14.07
C ARG A 244 2.86 3.83 -13.27
N LEU A 245 1.54 3.99 -13.23
CA LEU A 245 0.64 3.02 -12.61
C LEU A 245 0.67 1.68 -13.36
N GLU A 246 0.69 1.71 -14.69
CA GLU A 246 0.79 0.48 -15.51
C GLU A 246 2.12 -0.24 -15.31
N ARG A 247 3.25 0.49 -15.21
CA ARG A 247 4.55 -0.12 -14.92
C ARG A 247 4.61 -0.72 -13.53
N TRP A 248 3.97 -0.10 -12.54
CA TRP A 248 3.83 -0.67 -11.20
C TRP A 248 2.93 -1.90 -11.20
N ARG A 249 1.80 -1.89 -11.92
CA ARG A 249 0.90 -3.04 -12.08
C ARG A 249 1.65 -4.25 -12.62
N ASP A 250 2.47 -4.05 -13.66
CA ASP A 250 3.34 -5.10 -14.21
C ASP A 250 4.29 -5.70 -13.14
N GLY A 251 4.85 -4.85 -12.27
CA GLY A 251 5.72 -5.30 -11.17
C GLY A 251 4.94 -6.03 -10.09
N ALA A 252 3.69 -5.65 -9.83
CA ALA A 252 2.81 -6.33 -8.90
C ALA A 252 2.46 -7.75 -9.39
N GLU A 253 2.19 -7.91 -10.69
CA GLU A 253 1.97 -9.23 -11.30
C GLU A 253 3.23 -10.12 -11.18
N GLU A 254 4.41 -9.55 -11.41
CA GLU A 254 5.68 -10.26 -11.24
C GLU A 254 5.96 -10.63 -9.77
N MET A 255 5.59 -9.78 -8.82
CA MET A 255 5.63 -10.12 -7.39
C MET A 255 4.73 -11.34 -7.08
N GLU A 256 3.53 -11.41 -7.64
CA GLU A 256 2.66 -12.58 -7.42
C GLU A 256 3.24 -13.85 -8.02
N LEU A 257 3.89 -13.77 -9.19
CA LEU A 257 4.65 -14.90 -9.75
C LEU A 257 5.81 -15.33 -8.85
N LEU A 258 6.57 -14.38 -8.29
CA LEU A 258 7.64 -14.67 -7.32
C LEU A 258 7.08 -15.37 -6.06
N ARG A 259 5.94 -14.90 -5.52
CA ARG A 259 5.26 -15.53 -4.39
C ARG A 259 4.82 -16.97 -4.69
N LEU A 260 4.34 -17.23 -5.91
CA LEU A 260 3.99 -18.58 -6.34
C LEU A 260 5.21 -19.49 -6.45
N VAL A 261 6.33 -18.99 -6.99
CA VAL A 261 7.58 -19.76 -7.05
C VAL A 261 8.12 -20.05 -5.65
N GLU A 262 8.12 -19.05 -4.77
CA GLU A 262 8.52 -19.22 -3.37
C GLU A 262 7.69 -20.29 -2.65
N LYS A 263 6.36 -20.24 -2.82
CA LYS A 263 5.42 -21.19 -2.22
C LYS A 263 5.59 -22.62 -2.75
N ASN A 264 5.82 -22.78 -4.06
CA ASN A 264 5.88 -24.10 -4.71
C ASN A 264 7.28 -24.72 -4.68
N TYR A 265 8.33 -23.91 -4.46
CA TYR A 265 9.72 -24.35 -4.49
C TYR A 265 10.46 -23.89 -3.23
N SER A 266 10.99 -22.67 -3.24
CA SER A 266 11.68 -22.08 -2.09
C SER A 266 11.93 -20.59 -2.30
N LYS A 267 12.20 -19.87 -1.21
CA LYS A 267 12.58 -18.45 -1.24
C LYS A 267 13.86 -18.23 -2.05
N GLU A 268 14.85 -19.10 -1.89
CA GLU A 268 16.14 -19.03 -2.58
C GLU A 268 15.98 -19.17 -4.10
N LYS A 269 15.04 -20.01 -4.54
CA LYS A 269 14.74 -20.17 -5.96
C LYS A 269 14.11 -18.90 -6.54
N ALA A 270 13.16 -18.31 -5.85
CA ALA A 270 12.54 -17.06 -6.25
C ALA A 270 13.56 -15.90 -6.24
N ASP A 271 14.46 -15.84 -5.25
CA ASP A 271 15.54 -14.84 -5.18
C ASP A 271 16.51 -14.96 -6.36
N THR A 272 16.87 -16.19 -6.72
CA THR A 272 17.72 -16.45 -7.90
C THR A 272 17.09 -15.90 -9.18
N LEU A 273 15.78 -16.06 -9.35
CA LEU A 273 15.05 -15.52 -10.50
C LEU A 273 14.93 -14.00 -10.43
N LEU A 274 14.66 -13.43 -9.26
CA LEU A 274 14.58 -11.98 -9.10
C LEU A 274 15.91 -11.30 -9.47
N ASN A 275 17.05 -11.90 -9.13
CA ASN A 275 18.39 -11.38 -9.43
C ASN A 275 18.68 -11.20 -10.93
N ILE A 276 17.83 -11.72 -11.83
CA ILE A 276 17.88 -11.41 -13.28
C ILE A 276 17.57 -9.93 -13.55
N VAL A 277 16.69 -9.33 -12.74
CA VAL A 277 16.16 -7.98 -12.96
C VAL A 277 16.41 -7.02 -11.81
N TYR A 278 16.57 -7.52 -10.58
CA TYR A 278 16.68 -6.71 -9.38
C TYR A 278 17.57 -7.38 -8.33
N SER A 279 18.63 -6.68 -7.93
CA SER A 279 19.56 -7.12 -6.90
C SER A 279 19.42 -6.31 -5.61
N SER A 280 19.17 -5.00 -5.69
CA SER A 280 18.98 -4.13 -4.51
C SER A 280 18.26 -2.83 -4.89
N PRO A 281 17.85 -1.99 -3.93
CA PRO A 281 17.20 -0.70 -4.23
C PRO A 281 18.05 0.25 -5.07
N LEU A 282 19.35 0.01 -5.21
CA LEU A 282 20.27 0.82 -6.02
C LEU A 282 20.89 0.02 -7.17
N SER A 283 20.49 -1.24 -7.36
CA SER A 283 21.04 -2.14 -8.37
C SER A 283 19.94 -3.00 -8.97
N PHE A 284 19.47 -2.61 -10.15
CA PHE A 284 18.49 -3.33 -10.95
C PHE A 284 18.71 -2.99 -12.42
N ILE A 285 18.06 -3.72 -13.31
CA ILE A 285 18.27 -3.56 -14.75
C ILE A 285 17.95 -2.14 -15.22
N GLU A 286 18.78 -1.63 -16.12
CA GLU A 286 18.60 -0.30 -16.70
C GLU A 286 17.68 -0.29 -17.94
N LYS A 287 17.59 -1.44 -18.61
CA LYS A 287 16.84 -1.62 -19.86
C LYS A 287 15.91 -2.83 -19.75
N ALA A 288 14.72 -2.73 -20.34
CA ALA A 288 13.67 -3.74 -20.21
C ALA A 288 13.94 -5.08 -20.95
N HIS A 289 15.08 -5.27 -21.61
CA HIS A 289 15.38 -6.47 -22.40
C HIS A 289 15.37 -7.77 -21.57
N ASN A 290 15.69 -7.69 -20.28
CA ASN A 290 15.66 -8.85 -19.37
C ASN A 290 14.26 -9.16 -18.83
N ILE A 291 13.26 -8.28 -19.01
CA ILE A 291 11.90 -8.50 -18.48
C ILE A 291 11.22 -9.71 -19.13
N PRO A 292 11.18 -9.88 -20.47
CA PRO A 292 10.56 -11.06 -21.07
C PRO A 292 11.24 -12.35 -20.64
N PHE A 293 12.58 -12.33 -20.55
CA PHE A 293 13.35 -13.48 -20.07
C PHE A 293 13.00 -13.82 -18.62
N PHE A 294 13.01 -12.84 -17.72
CA PHE A 294 12.61 -13.02 -16.32
C PHE A 294 11.19 -13.60 -16.17
N ARG A 295 10.21 -13.05 -16.89
CA ARG A 295 8.83 -13.56 -16.87
C ARG A 295 8.76 -15.00 -17.39
N LYS A 296 9.45 -15.29 -18.49
CA LYS A 296 9.53 -16.64 -19.05
C LYS A 296 10.10 -17.63 -18.03
N GLU A 297 11.21 -17.29 -17.38
CA GLU A 297 11.84 -18.18 -16.39
C GLU A 297 10.95 -18.41 -15.15
N LEU A 298 10.20 -17.40 -14.71
CA LEU A 298 9.18 -17.57 -13.65
C LEU A 298 8.09 -18.56 -14.08
N LEU A 299 7.53 -18.40 -15.28
CA LEU A 299 6.45 -19.24 -15.80
C LEU A 299 6.93 -20.67 -16.09
N ASP A 300 8.09 -20.84 -16.74
CA ASP A 300 8.70 -22.15 -16.99
C ASP A 300 8.96 -22.90 -15.69
N GLN A 301 9.31 -22.19 -14.61
CA GLN A 301 9.46 -22.78 -13.30
C GLN A 301 8.11 -23.22 -12.73
N LEU A 302 7.05 -22.44 -12.86
CA LEU A 302 5.71 -22.80 -12.37
C LEU A 302 5.05 -23.93 -13.19
N ASP A 303 5.33 -24.02 -14.49
CA ASP A 303 4.80 -25.07 -15.36
C ASP A 303 5.34 -26.47 -15.06
N LYS A 304 6.50 -26.57 -14.42
CA LYS A 304 7.06 -27.85 -13.93
C LYS A 304 6.24 -28.45 -12.77
N THR A 305 5.43 -27.63 -12.10
CA THR A 305 4.58 -28.05 -10.98
C THR A 305 3.14 -28.39 -11.36
N ILE A 306 2.72 -28.14 -12.60
CA ILE A 306 1.37 -28.47 -13.07
C ILE A 306 1.36 -29.94 -13.53
N PRO A 307 0.57 -30.83 -12.90
CA PRO A 307 0.37 -32.19 -13.40
C PRO A 307 -0.11 -32.15 -14.85
N ILE A 308 0.40 -33.05 -15.68
CA ILE A 308 0.17 -33.09 -17.14
C ILE A 308 -1.32 -32.97 -17.52
N ASP A 309 -2.25 -33.44 -16.70
CA ASP A 309 -3.70 -33.37 -16.93
C ASP A 309 -4.29 -31.95 -17.00
N TYR A 310 -3.62 -30.93 -16.48
CA TYR A 310 -4.12 -29.54 -16.55
C TYR A 310 -3.58 -28.73 -17.75
N LYS A 311 -2.60 -29.26 -18.49
CA LYS A 311 -2.03 -28.57 -19.67
C LYS A 311 -2.99 -28.51 -20.87
N LEU A 312 -4.02 -29.36 -20.91
CA LEU A 312 -5.00 -29.43 -22.00
C LEU A 312 -6.10 -28.36 -21.95
N ARG A 313 -6.15 -27.48 -20.94
CA ARG A 313 -7.16 -26.41 -20.85
C ARG A 313 -6.63 -24.99 -21.09
N ILE A 314 -5.33 -24.82 -21.28
CA ILE A 314 -4.70 -23.50 -21.44
C ILE A 314 -4.55 -23.12 -22.93
N THR A 315 -4.70 -24.07 -23.85
CA THR A 315 -4.64 -23.80 -25.30
C THR A 315 -5.86 -23.11 -25.89
N ASP A 316 -6.95 -22.92 -25.12
CA ASP A 316 -8.18 -22.29 -25.60
C ASP A 316 -8.25 -20.77 -25.34
N PHE A 317 -7.16 -20.15 -24.85
CA PHE A 317 -7.10 -18.72 -24.53
C PHE A 317 -5.91 -17.96 -25.17
N ILE A 318 -5.32 -18.49 -26.24
CA ILE A 318 -4.39 -17.73 -27.10
C ILE A 318 -5.13 -17.22 -28.34
#